data_AF-A0A133ZGF6-F1
#
_entry.id   AF-A0A133ZGF6-F1
#
_cell.length_a   1.000
_cell.length_b   1.000
_cell.length_c   1.000
_cell.angle_alpha   90.00
_cell.angle_beta   90.00
_cell.angle_gamma   90.00
#
_symmetry.space_group_name_H-M   'P 1'
#
loop_
_entity.id
_entity.type
_entity.pdbx_description
1 polymer ?
#
loop_
_entity_poly.entity_id
_entity_poly.type
_entity_poly.pdbx_seq_one_letter_code
_entity_poly.pdbx_strand_id
1 'polypeptide(L)'
;MEKFNENQMREFGKAVAPAIEAIQNAKKRFEITGIATFNIADDWMDAYGNGLGDWTLTKKFDGKYRIEKKEIKLLFDEEEA
;
A
#
# COMPACT_ATOMS: atom_id res chain seq x y z
N MET A 1 -27.16 -6.92 6.70
CA MET A 1 -26.56 -8.25 6.50
C MET A 1 -25.08 -8.13 6.77
N GLU A 2 -24.55 -8.93 7.70
CA GLU A 2 -23.10 -9.13 7.78
C GLU A 2 -22.64 -9.89 6.53
N LYS A 3 -21.64 -9.35 5.84
CA LYS A 3 -21.13 -9.90 4.57
C LYS A 3 -20.29 -11.18 4.80
N PHE A 4 -19.74 -11.37 5.99
CA PHE A 4 -18.86 -12.49 6.36
C PHE A 4 -19.01 -12.84 7.85
N ASN A 5 -18.78 -14.10 8.22
CA ASN A 5 -18.77 -14.55 9.61
C ASN A 5 -17.34 -14.61 10.20
N GLU A 6 -17.24 -14.78 11.53
CA GLU A 6 -15.95 -14.82 12.25
C GLU A 6 -15.01 -15.92 11.73
N ASN A 7 -15.52 -17.12 11.45
CA ASN A 7 -14.71 -18.23 10.95
C ASN A 7 -14.10 -17.92 9.58
N GLN A 8 -14.85 -17.29 8.68
CA GLN A 8 -14.33 -16.85 7.38
C GLN A 8 -13.20 -15.83 7.54
N MET A 9 -13.37 -14.85 8.44
CA MET A 9 -12.32 -13.85 8.70
C MET A 9 -11.09 -14.44 9.38
N ARG A 10 -11.26 -15.44 10.25
CA ARG A 10 -10.16 -16.16 10.90
C ARG A 10 -9.31 -16.94 9.89
N GLU A 11 -9.95 -17.69 9.00
CA GLU A 11 -9.24 -18.44 7.96
C GLU A 11 -8.57 -17.53 6.94
N PHE A 12 -9.24 -16.44 6.54
CA PHE A 12 -8.62 -15.39 5.71
C PHE A 12 -7.39 -14.78 6.41
N GLY A 13 -7.50 -14.45 7.70
CA GLY A 13 -6.39 -13.89 8.47
C GLY A 13 -5.18 -14.82 8.54
N LYS A 14 -5.39 -16.13 8.75
CA LYS A 14 -4.31 -17.14 8.69
C LYS A 14 -3.65 -17.19 7.31
N ALA A 15 -4.43 -17.09 6.24
CA ALA A 15 -3.91 -17.12 4.88
C ALA A 15 -3.09 -15.87 4.52
N VAL A 16 -3.45 -14.71 5.07
CA VAL A 16 -2.80 -13.42 4.76
C VAL A 16 -1.60 -13.11 5.66
N ALA A 17 -1.55 -13.65 6.89
CA ALA A 17 -0.48 -13.39 7.84
C ALA A 17 0.94 -13.58 7.27
N PRO A 18 1.26 -14.64 6.49
CA PRO A 18 2.58 -14.78 5.88
C PRO A 18 2.95 -13.66 4.91
N ALA A 19 1.98 -13.11 4.17
CA ALA A 19 2.21 -11.99 3.27
C ALA A 19 2.54 -10.70 4.06
N ILE A 20 1.86 -10.48 5.18
CA ILE A 20 2.14 -9.36 6.09
C ILE A 20 3.58 -9.47 6.63
N GLU A 21 3.98 -10.64 7.11
CA GLU A 21 5.34 -10.89 7.62
C GLU A 21 6.40 -10.69 6.53
N ALA A 22 6.14 -11.15 5.30
CA ALA A 22 7.03 -10.95 4.16
C ALA A 22 7.24 -9.46 3.85
N ILE A 23 6.17 -8.66 3.88
CA ILE A 23 6.24 -7.20 3.69
C ILE A 23 7.04 -6.54 4.82
N GLN A 24 6.80 -6.93 6.08
CA GLN A 24 7.55 -6.40 7.22
C GLN A 24 9.05 -6.72 7.13
N ASN A 25 9.40 -7.93 6.72
CA ASN A 25 10.80 -8.33 6.51
C ASN A 25 11.45 -7.56 5.36
N ALA A 26 10.73 -7.33 4.25
CA ALA A 26 11.22 -6.51 3.16
C ALA A 26 11.49 -5.07 3.61
N LYS A 27 10.57 -4.45 4.37
CA LYS A 27 10.78 -3.11 4.93
C LYS A 27 12.03 -3.02 5.79
N LYS A 28 12.23 -3.99 6.70
CA LYS A 28 13.43 -4.06 7.54
C LYS A 28 14.70 -4.17 6.70
N ARG A 29 14.70 -5.03 5.68
CA ARG A 29 15.84 -5.24 4.77
C ARG A 29 16.26 -3.96 4.02
N PHE A 30 15.30 -3.11 3.66
CA PHE A 30 15.54 -1.87 2.91
C PHE A 30 15.48 -0.61 3.78
N GLU A 31 15.53 -0.78 5.12
CA GLU A 31 15.54 0.34 6.07
C GLU A 31 14.33 1.30 5.91
N ILE A 32 13.20 0.78 5.40
CA ILE A 32 11.96 1.53 5.22
C ILE A 32 11.27 1.70 6.58
N THR A 33 11.33 2.92 7.11
CA THR A 33 10.65 3.33 8.34
C THR A 33 9.29 3.97 8.02
N GLY A 34 8.36 4.09 8.98
CA GLY A 34 7.03 4.67 8.75
C GLY A 34 5.98 3.69 8.22
N ILE A 35 4.83 4.20 7.78
CA ILE A 35 3.67 3.42 7.32
C ILE A 35 3.75 3.21 5.81
N ALA A 36 3.46 1.99 5.38
CA ALA A 36 3.16 1.66 3.99
C ALA A 36 1.75 1.08 3.95
N THR A 37 0.90 1.65 3.12
CA THR A 37 -0.46 1.22 2.83
C THR A 37 -0.44 0.42 1.53
N PHE A 38 -1.12 -0.72 1.52
CA PHE A 38 -1.33 -1.54 0.34
C PHE A 38 -2.83 -1.64 0.10
N ASN A 39 -3.34 -1.13 -1.02
CA ASN A 39 -4.69 -1.47 -1.45
C ASN A 39 -4.61 -2.60 -2.47
N ILE A 40 -5.43 -3.62 -2.28
CA ILE A 40 -5.47 -4.80 -3.13
C ILE A 40 -6.93 -5.00 -3.55
N ALA A 41 -7.16 -4.98 -4.85
CA ALA A 41 -8.40 -5.37 -5.49
C ALA A 41 -8.16 -6.61 -6.37
N ASP A 42 -9.24 -7.14 -6.95
CA ASP A 42 -9.18 -8.35 -7.77
C ASP A 42 -8.22 -8.21 -8.98
N ASP A 43 -8.10 -7.00 -9.53
CA ASP A 43 -7.39 -6.72 -10.78
C ASP A 43 -6.31 -5.63 -10.68
N TRP A 44 -6.20 -4.95 -9.53
CA TRP A 44 -5.18 -3.92 -9.31
C TRP A 44 -4.64 -3.91 -7.88
N MET A 45 -3.45 -3.34 -7.72
CA MET A 45 -2.85 -3.07 -6.42
C MET A 45 -2.10 -1.74 -6.47
N ASP A 46 -2.11 -1.02 -5.35
CA ASP A 46 -1.17 0.06 -5.10
C ASP A 46 -0.49 -0.09 -3.73
N ALA A 47 0.71 0.46 -3.63
CA ALA A 47 1.42 0.63 -2.37
C ALA A 47 2.00 2.04 -2.30
N TYR A 48 1.65 2.77 -1.24
CA TYR A 48 2.09 4.14 -0.97
C TYR A 48 2.24 4.36 0.54
N GLY A 49 2.75 5.52 0.96
CA GLY A 49 2.77 5.91 2.37
C GLY A 49 3.99 6.75 2.70
N ASN A 50 3.97 7.38 3.88
CA ASN A 50 5.06 8.25 4.32
C ASN A 50 6.40 7.51 4.40
N GLY A 51 6.39 6.20 4.65
CA GLY A 51 7.60 5.39 4.67
C GLY A 51 8.23 5.17 3.31
N LEU A 52 7.48 5.38 2.23
CA LEU A 52 7.95 5.17 0.86
C LEU A 52 8.45 6.48 0.21
N GLY A 53 8.55 7.60 0.93
CA GLY A 53 9.19 8.83 0.42
C GLY A 53 8.63 9.31 -0.92
N ASP A 54 7.30 9.44 -0.99
CA ASP A 54 6.51 9.81 -2.18
C ASP A 54 6.53 8.81 -3.34
N TRP A 55 7.22 7.68 -3.18
CA TRP A 55 7.13 6.57 -4.12
C TRP A 55 5.82 5.82 -3.97
N THR A 56 5.22 5.52 -5.11
CA THR A 56 4.05 4.66 -5.25
C THR A 56 4.42 3.49 -6.18
N LEU A 57 4.13 2.26 -5.75
CA LEU A 57 4.16 1.07 -6.58
C LEU A 57 2.74 0.75 -7.01
N THR A 58 2.47 0.57 -8.30
CA THR A 58 1.14 0.17 -8.80
C THR A 58 1.22 -1.04 -9.71
N LYS A 59 0.19 -1.87 -9.68
CA LYS A 59 -0.11 -2.91 -10.66
C LYS A 59 -1.52 -2.65 -11.18
N LYS A 60 -1.66 -2.47 -12.49
CA LYS A 60 -2.95 -2.24 -13.16
C LYS A 60 -3.41 -3.49 -13.92
N PHE A 61 -4.59 -3.41 -14.52
CA PHE A 61 -5.24 -4.47 -15.31
C PHE A 61 -4.36 -5.06 -16.44
N ASP A 62 -3.34 -4.33 -16.90
CA ASP A 62 -2.38 -4.82 -17.90
C ASP A 62 -1.32 -5.77 -17.32
N GLY A 63 -1.42 -6.07 -16.02
CA GLY A 63 -0.53 -6.97 -15.28
C GLY A 63 0.85 -6.38 -14.98
N LYS A 64 1.14 -5.15 -15.44
CA LYS A 64 2.47 -4.55 -15.33
C LYS A 64 2.61 -3.76 -14.03
N TYR A 65 3.75 -3.95 -13.38
CA TYR A 65 4.17 -3.16 -12.24
C TYR A 65 4.81 -1.85 -12.69
N ARG A 66 4.51 -0.77 -11.99
CA ARG A 66 5.04 0.58 -12.25
C ARG A 66 5.45 1.22 -10.94
N ILE A 67 6.55 1.97 -10.96
CA ILE A 67 6.96 2.83 -9.85
C ILE A 67 6.85 4.29 -10.30
N GLU A 68 6.23 5.11 -9.46
CA GLU A 68 6.02 6.54 -9.71
C GLU A 68 6.45 7.30 -8.46
N LYS A 69 7.17 8.42 -8.62
CA LYS A 69 7.44 9.35 -7.53
C LYS A 69 6.50 10.54 -7.69
N LYS A 70 5.62 10.78 -6.73
CA LYS A 70 4.70 11.92 -6.82
C LYS A 70 5.46 13.21 -6.55
N GLU A 71 5.33 14.18 -7.45
CA GLU A 71 5.65 15.58 -7.16
C GLU A 71 4.44 16.21 -6.48
N ILE A 72 4.66 16.81 -5.31
CA ILE A 72 3.64 17.63 -4.64
C ILE A 72 3.75 19.03 -5.24
N LYS A 73 2.66 19.50 -5.86
CA LYS A 73 2.51 20.89 -6.29
C LYS A 73 1.55 21.59 -5.35
N LEU A 74 1.97 22.71 -4.76
CA LEU A 74 1.10 23.56 -3.96
C LEU A 74 0.06 24.21 -4.88
N LEU A 75 -1.19 24.27 -4.41
CA LEU A 75 -2.29 24.87 -5.16
C LEU A 75 -2.34 26.39 -4.97
N PHE A 76 -1.80 26.89 -3.86
CA PHE A 76 -1.69 28.30 -3.51
C PHE A 76 -0.30 28.50 -2.88
N ASP A 77 0.45 29.49 -3.36
CA ASP A 77 1.69 29.93 -2.71
C ASP A 77 1.33 30.78 -1.47
N GLU A 78 2.22 30.80 -0.46
CA GLU A 78 2.05 31.52 0.82
C GLU A 78 1.95 33.07 0.67
N GLU A 79 1.75 33.62 -0.54
CA GLU A 79 1.67 35.06 -0.84
C GLU A 79 0.23 35.61 -1.00
N GLU A 80 -0.81 34.90 -0.55
CA GLU A 80 -2.16 35.47 -0.38
C GLU A 80 -2.46 35.85 1.10
N ALA A 81 -1.58 36.63 1.72
CA ALA A 81 -1.81 37.25 3.04
C ALA A 81 -1.36 38.71 3.12
#